data_AF-A0AAU3UJ77-F1
#
_entry.id   AF-A0AAU3UJ77-F1
#
_cell.length_a   1.000
_cell.length_b   1.000
_cell.length_c   1.000
_cell.angle_alpha   90.00
_cell.angle_beta   90.00
_cell.angle_gamma   90.00
#
_symmetry.space_group_name_H-M   'P 1'
#
loop_
_entity.id
_entity.type
_entity.pdbx_description
1 polymer ?
#
loop_
_entity_poly.entity_id
_entity_poly.type
_entity_poly.pdbx_seq_one_letter_code
_entity_poly.pdbx_strand_id
1 'polypeptide(L)'
;MSGLGIDVGNDPDLMRRIGDTATEYKLGEHRTHHLGRKIGARLDIYERGAVVVLGGQQLRVVRNEIAKITQKVTRHTRNGVHTGTTHHYRVTDVRGEEVLLTEAICCPEQWGPQLVEAIASYQAGAAIDTLRAGQRLEFGPWWLSATQAGTDKHTFALTELRGFRVKGGQVTIEARDDIRITKSIDKFPNFLLFQYLLRKLLPNLPESAGKVFDRRLTVRGFNIAFAIIAVIAFVIACANSWPVDRSELCDKLSAVQKAGSELTSPVKDLRDAASNYRGDDQSGVRDDAKKLGAYTGSGFHWVKESQLDDATASIRAVCQAKSFQSGK
;
A
#
# COMPACT_ATOMS: atom_id res chain seq x y z
N MET A 1 -13.19 -40.97 -4.10
CA MET A 1 -14.41 -40.38 -3.52
C MET A 1 -14.50 -38.94 -3.98
N SER A 2 -15.36 -38.70 -4.96
CA SER A 2 -15.58 -37.40 -5.58
C SER A 2 -16.52 -36.59 -4.67
N GLY A 3 -15.95 -35.93 -3.66
CA GLY A 3 -16.72 -34.99 -2.84
C GLY A 3 -17.20 -33.84 -3.72
N LEU A 4 -18.52 -33.68 -3.80
CA LEU A 4 -19.16 -32.51 -4.40
C LEU A 4 -18.47 -31.25 -3.86
N GLY A 5 -17.80 -30.51 -4.74
CA GLY A 5 -17.10 -29.29 -4.33
C GLY A 5 -18.11 -28.30 -3.77
N ILE A 6 -17.91 -27.89 -2.51
CA ILE A 6 -18.74 -26.87 -1.87
C ILE A 6 -18.53 -25.56 -2.64
N ASP A 7 -19.61 -25.00 -3.18
CA ASP A 7 -19.58 -23.68 -3.78
C ASP A 7 -19.32 -22.63 -2.69
N VAL A 8 -18.04 -22.35 -2.46
CA VAL A 8 -17.56 -21.36 -1.50
C VAL A 8 -17.96 -19.93 -1.86
N GLY A 9 -18.55 -19.70 -3.04
CA GLY A 9 -19.11 -18.41 -3.42
C GLY A 9 -20.48 -18.16 -2.80
N ASN A 10 -21.32 -19.20 -2.74
CA ASN A 10 -22.77 -19.05 -2.48
C ASN A 10 -23.32 -19.93 -1.35
N ASP A 11 -22.51 -20.76 -0.68
CA ASP A 11 -22.93 -21.55 0.48
C ASP A 11 -23.30 -20.63 1.67
N PRO A 12 -24.60 -20.53 2.06
CA PRO A 12 -25.04 -19.62 3.12
C PRO A 12 -24.46 -19.97 4.49
N ASP A 13 -24.25 -21.25 4.79
CA ASP A 13 -23.68 -21.69 6.06
C ASP A 13 -22.20 -21.34 6.14
N LEU A 14 -21.47 -21.47 5.02
CA LEU A 14 -20.10 -21.00 4.96
C LEU A 14 -20.02 -19.48 5.12
N MET A 15 -20.88 -18.71 4.44
CA MET A 15 -20.88 -17.25 4.56
C MET A 15 -21.18 -16.80 5.99
N ARG A 16 -22.12 -17.45 6.66
CA ARG A 16 -22.41 -17.23 8.08
C ARG A 16 -21.19 -17.52 8.94
N ARG A 17 -20.53 -18.66 8.76
CA ARG A 17 -19.29 -19.01 9.50
C ARG A 17 -18.16 -18.01 9.27
N ILE A 18 -17.98 -17.51 8.03
CA ILE A 18 -17.00 -16.47 7.73
C ILE A 18 -17.33 -15.18 8.50
N GLY A 19 -18.60 -14.75 8.50
CA GLY A 19 -19.06 -13.58 9.25
C GLY A 19 -18.91 -13.72 10.77
N ASP A 20 -19.30 -14.87 11.31
CA ASP A 20 -19.15 -15.21 12.74
C ASP A 20 -17.66 -15.18 13.13
N THR A 21 -16.80 -15.78 12.30
CA THR A 21 -15.34 -15.77 12.50
C THR A 21 -14.78 -14.34 12.45
N ALA A 22 -15.17 -13.54 11.46
CA ALA A 22 -14.70 -12.16 11.37
C ALA A 22 -15.11 -11.32 12.59
N THR A 23 -16.30 -11.59 13.13
CA THR A 23 -16.80 -10.96 14.36
C THR A 23 -16.03 -11.42 15.59
N GLU A 24 -15.83 -12.73 15.75
CA GLU A 24 -15.06 -13.35 16.84
C GLU A 24 -13.65 -12.73 16.95
N TYR A 25 -12.98 -12.58 15.81
CA TYR A 25 -11.61 -12.05 15.74
C TYR A 25 -11.53 -10.52 15.56
N LYS A 26 -12.69 -9.82 15.64
CA LYS A 26 -12.79 -8.35 15.55
C LYS A 26 -12.10 -7.78 14.32
N LEU A 27 -12.34 -8.39 13.16
CA LEU A 27 -11.68 -8.01 11.90
C LEU A 27 -12.19 -6.68 11.32
N GLY A 28 -13.31 -6.15 11.83
CA GLY A 28 -13.89 -4.88 11.39
C GLY A 28 -14.78 -5.05 10.16
N GLU A 29 -14.94 -3.96 9.39
CA GLU A 29 -15.78 -3.97 8.20
C GLU A 29 -15.21 -4.87 7.10
N HIS A 30 -16.09 -5.62 6.42
CA HIS A 30 -15.74 -6.33 5.19
C HIS A 30 -15.42 -5.32 4.08
N ARG A 31 -14.30 -5.54 3.38
CA ARG A 31 -13.83 -4.66 2.31
C ARG A 31 -14.07 -5.27 0.95
N THR A 32 -13.64 -6.51 0.77
CA THR A 32 -13.73 -7.22 -0.51
C THR A 32 -13.56 -8.71 -0.30
N HIS A 33 -13.89 -9.49 -1.33
CA HIS A 33 -13.62 -10.92 -1.36
C HIS A 33 -13.07 -11.36 -2.71
N HIS A 34 -12.33 -12.47 -2.69
CA HIS A 34 -11.75 -13.10 -3.88
C HIS A 34 -12.07 -14.59 -3.85
N LEU A 35 -12.63 -15.09 -4.95
CA LEU A 35 -13.02 -16.49 -5.09
C LEU A 35 -11.91 -17.31 -5.73
N GLY A 36 -11.88 -18.59 -5.41
CA GLY A 36 -10.98 -19.55 -6.03
C GLY A 36 -11.19 -19.67 -7.53
N ARG A 37 -10.12 -19.89 -8.30
CA ARG A 37 -10.23 -20.34 -9.70
C ARG A 37 -10.81 -21.76 -9.79
N LYS A 38 -10.68 -22.53 -8.71
CA LYS A 38 -11.33 -23.82 -8.49
C LYS A 38 -12.20 -23.72 -7.26
N ILE A 39 -13.24 -24.56 -7.22
CA ILE A 39 -14.14 -24.69 -6.08
C ILE A 39 -13.33 -24.98 -4.81
N GLY A 40 -13.67 -24.32 -3.69
CA GLY A 40 -13.09 -24.61 -2.38
C GLY A 40 -12.02 -23.63 -1.87
N ALA A 41 -11.73 -22.54 -2.58
CA ALA A 41 -10.86 -21.47 -2.08
C ALA A 41 -11.59 -20.12 -2.05
N ARG A 42 -11.42 -19.34 -0.99
CA ARG A 42 -11.96 -17.99 -0.85
C ARG A 42 -11.10 -17.16 0.09
N LEU A 43 -10.99 -15.86 -0.18
CA LEU A 43 -10.31 -14.88 0.67
C LEU A 43 -11.25 -13.69 0.88
N ASP A 44 -11.64 -13.44 2.12
CA ASP A 44 -12.38 -12.24 2.51
C ASP A 44 -11.44 -11.29 3.25
N ILE A 45 -11.30 -10.08 2.73
CA ILE A 45 -10.45 -9.03 3.31
C ILE A 45 -11.34 -8.09 4.11
N TYR A 46 -10.89 -7.79 5.32
CA TYR A 46 -11.53 -6.90 6.28
C TYR A 46 -10.57 -5.75 6.65
N GLU A 47 -11.07 -4.74 7.35
CA GLU A 47 -10.27 -3.60 7.81
C GLU A 47 -9.01 -4.02 8.59
N ARG A 48 -9.12 -5.03 9.46
CA ARG A 48 -8.07 -5.42 10.43
C ARG A 48 -7.51 -6.82 10.18
N GLY A 49 -7.84 -7.44 9.06
CA GLY A 49 -7.38 -8.79 8.77
C GLY A 49 -8.05 -9.42 7.56
N ALA A 50 -7.98 -10.75 7.51
CA ALA A 50 -8.62 -11.53 6.47
C ALA A 50 -9.08 -12.89 6.99
N VAL A 51 -10.12 -13.44 6.37
CA VAL A 51 -10.53 -14.84 6.53
C VAL A 51 -10.21 -15.57 5.23
N VAL A 52 -9.48 -16.68 5.34
CA VAL A 52 -9.12 -17.54 4.21
C VAL A 52 -9.85 -18.86 4.36
N VAL A 53 -10.53 -19.29 3.32
CA VAL A 53 -11.06 -20.65 3.18
C VAL A 53 -10.19 -21.40 2.19
N LEU A 54 -9.61 -22.52 2.60
CA LEU A 54 -8.86 -23.43 1.73
C LEU A 54 -9.45 -24.84 1.82
N GLY A 55 -9.37 -25.60 0.72
CA GLY A 55 -9.79 -27.00 0.70
C GLY A 55 -11.28 -27.23 1.02
N GLY A 56 -12.12 -26.22 0.78
CA GLY A 56 -13.58 -26.33 0.89
C GLY A 56 -14.18 -25.93 2.24
N GLN A 57 -13.46 -26.01 3.37
CA GLN A 57 -14.07 -25.70 4.69
C GLN A 57 -13.12 -25.23 5.79
N GLN A 58 -11.79 -25.28 5.60
CA GLN A 58 -10.87 -24.84 6.66
C GLN A 58 -10.76 -23.32 6.63
N LEU A 59 -11.33 -22.67 7.65
CA LEU A 59 -11.18 -21.24 7.88
C LEU A 59 -9.85 -20.98 8.59
N ARG A 60 -9.07 -20.04 8.05
CA ARG A 60 -7.84 -19.51 8.65
C ARG A 60 -8.02 -18.01 8.80
N VAL A 61 -7.60 -17.46 9.94
CA VAL A 61 -7.80 -16.05 10.25
C VAL A 61 -6.45 -15.35 10.30
N VAL A 62 -6.30 -14.29 9.52
CA VAL A 62 -5.13 -13.42 9.53
C VAL A 62 -5.53 -12.12 10.24
N ARG A 63 -4.76 -11.70 11.25
CA ARG A 63 -4.92 -10.39 11.89
C ARG A 63 -3.74 -9.49 11.54
N ASN A 64 -4.02 -8.31 10.98
CA ASN A 64 -3.00 -7.41 10.44
C ASN A 64 -1.97 -7.00 11.51
N GLU A 65 -2.39 -6.90 12.77
CA GLU A 65 -1.54 -6.51 13.90
C GLU A 65 -0.39 -7.48 14.21
N ILE A 66 -0.58 -8.79 13.98
CA ILE A 66 0.39 -9.84 14.37
C ILE A 66 0.89 -10.65 13.17
N ALA A 67 0.25 -10.54 12.02
CA ALA A 67 0.59 -11.32 10.85
C ALA A 67 2.01 -11.01 10.36
N LYS A 68 2.72 -12.07 9.97
CA LYS A 68 3.94 -12.02 9.19
C LYS A 68 3.60 -12.44 7.78
N ILE A 69 3.98 -11.62 6.80
CA ILE A 69 3.80 -11.92 5.38
C ILE A 69 5.14 -11.93 4.65
N THR A 70 5.41 -13.00 3.91
CA THR A 70 6.50 -13.06 2.93
C THR A 70 5.92 -13.23 1.54
N GLN A 71 6.62 -12.70 0.54
CA GLN A 71 6.19 -12.77 -0.85
C GLN A 71 7.29 -13.32 -1.75
N LYS A 72 6.88 -14.12 -2.73
CA LYS A 72 7.71 -14.59 -3.84
C LYS A 72 6.92 -14.47 -5.13
N VAL A 73 7.21 -13.43 -5.90
CA VAL A 73 6.60 -13.17 -7.20
C VAL A 73 7.62 -13.45 -8.29
N THR A 74 7.37 -14.48 -9.09
CA THR A 74 8.29 -14.95 -10.14
C THR A 74 7.72 -14.61 -11.51
N ARG A 75 8.38 -13.74 -12.27
CA ARG A 75 8.04 -13.49 -13.68
C ARG A 75 8.68 -14.57 -14.55
N HIS A 76 7.86 -15.28 -15.31
CA HIS A 76 8.32 -16.24 -16.31
C HIS A 76 8.48 -15.56 -17.66
N THR A 77 9.56 -15.91 -18.35
CA THR A 77 9.86 -15.45 -19.70
C THR A 77 10.38 -16.61 -20.55
N ARG A 78 9.93 -16.68 -21.81
CA ARG A 78 10.45 -17.62 -22.82
C ARG A 78 10.91 -16.81 -24.01
N ASN A 79 12.17 -16.98 -24.41
CA ASN A 79 12.80 -16.23 -25.51
C ASN A 79 12.66 -14.70 -25.35
N GLY A 80 12.81 -14.20 -24.12
CA GLY A 80 12.65 -12.76 -23.80
C GLY A 80 11.20 -12.28 -23.71
N VAL A 81 10.21 -13.12 -24.06
CA VAL A 81 8.79 -12.78 -24.01
C VAL A 81 8.19 -13.24 -22.69
N HIS A 82 7.39 -12.39 -22.04
CA HIS A 82 6.69 -12.72 -20.81
C HIS A 82 5.61 -13.80 -21.04
N THR A 83 5.66 -14.89 -20.27
CA THR A 83 4.72 -16.02 -20.40
C THR A 83 3.77 -16.16 -19.22
N GLY A 84 4.01 -15.45 -18.12
CA GLY A 84 3.15 -15.46 -16.94
C GLY A 84 3.91 -15.08 -15.68
N THR A 85 3.19 -14.91 -14.58
CA THR A 85 3.75 -14.61 -13.26
C THR A 85 3.20 -15.60 -12.25
N THR A 86 4.06 -16.11 -11.36
CA THR A 86 3.63 -16.94 -10.22
C THR A 86 3.71 -16.10 -8.96
N HIS A 87 2.60 -16.01 -8.23
CA HIS A 87 2.51 -15.32 -6.95
C HIS A 87 2.40 -16.31 -5.80
N HIS A 88 3.36 -16.28 -4.87
CA HIS A 88 3.27 -16.99 -3.60
C HIS A 88 3.35 -15.98 -2.45
N TYR A 89 2.30 -15.93 -1.63
CA TYR A 89 2.28 -15.18 -0.38
C TYR A 89 2.16 -16.16 0.77
N ARG A 90 3.12 -16.17 1.70
CA ARG A 90 2.98 -16.91 2.96
C ARG A 90 2.61 -15.91 4.04
N VAL A 91 1.48 -16.15 4.69
CA VAL A 91 0.98 -15.31 5.78
C VAL A 91 0.76 -16.17 7.01
N THR A 92 1.16 -15.69 8.19
CA THR A 92 0.85 -16.38 9.45
C THR A 92 -0.56 -16.03 9.91
N ASP A 93 -1.30 -17.04 10.34
CA ASP A 93 -2.62 -16.85 10.95
C ASP A 93 -2.52 -16.53 12.45
N VAL A 94 -3.68 -16.35 13.10
CA VAL A 94 -3.80 -16.10 14.55
C VAL A 94 -3.27 -17.24 15.44
N ARG A 95 -3.06 -18.44 14.88
CA ARG A 95 -2.46 -19.59 15.58
C ARG A 95 -0.94 -19.63 15.40
N GLY A 96 -0.37 -18.70 14.65
CA GLY A 96 1.04 -18.68 14.27
C GLY A 96 1.40 -19.67 13.15
N GLU A 97 0.41 -20.31 12.55
CA GLU A 97 0.62 -21.27 11.46
C GLU A 97 0.68 -20.54 10.12
N GLU A 98 1.55 -20.99 9.21
CA GLU A 98 1.63 -20.42 7.87
C GLU A 98 0.47 -20.88 6.98
N VAL A 99 -0.05 -19.93 6.20
CA VAL A 99 -1.02 -20.13 5.13
C VAL A 99 -0.36 -19.70 3.82
N LEU A 100 -0.28 -20.62 2.85
CA LEU A 100 0.22 -20.32 1.52
C LEU A 100 -0.94 -19.91 0.61
N LEU A 101 -0.95 -18.63 0.22
CA LEU A 101 -1.87 -18.06 -0.76
C LEU A 101 -1.19 -18.00 -2.13
N THR A 102 -1.90 -18.46 -3.16
CA THR A 102 -1.38 -18.62 -4.52
C THR A 102 -2.43 -18.24 -5.57
N GLU A 103 -2.10 -18.45 -6.84
CA GLU A 103 -3.00 -18.43 -8.00
C GLU A 103 -4.28 -19.28 -7.88
N ALA A 104 -4.39 -20.13 -6.85
CA ALA A 104 -5.62 -20.84 -6.54
C ALA A 104 -6.78 -19.89 -6.22
N ILE A 105 -6.49 -18.70 -5.69
CA ILE A 105 -7.44 -17.61 -5.47
C ILE A 105 -7.30 -16.62 -6.64
N CYS A 106 -8.43 -16.17 -7.21
CA CYS A 106 -8.41 -15.28 -8.37
C CYS A 106 -7.70 -13.96 -8.06
N CYS A 107 -7.08 -13.37 -9.08
CA CYS A 107 -6.49 -12.02 -9.04
C CYS A 107 -5.43 -11.77 -7.95
N PRO A 108 -4.38 -12.62 -7.81
CA PRO A 108 -3.30 -12.42 -6.84
C PRO A 108 -2.53 -11.10 -7.01
N GLU A 109 -2.50 -10.56 -8.21
CA GLU A 109 -1.97 -9.22 -8.50
C GLU A 109 -2.77 -8.09 -7.84
N GLN A 110 -4.00 -8.35 -7.40
CA GLN A 110 -4.84 -7.39 -6.68
C GLN A 110 -4.81 -7.64 -5.17
N TRP A 111 -5.18 -8.84 -4.72
CA TRP A 111 -5.29 -9.12 -3.29
C TRP A 111 -3.93 -9.24 -2.58
N GLY A 112 -2.89 -9.66 -3.30
CA GLY A 112 -1.54 -9.81 -2.75
C GLY A 112 -0.97 -8.50 -2.23
N PRO A 113 -0.87 -7.46 -3.08
CA PRO A 113 -0.46 -6.11 -2.65
C PRO A 113 -1.36 -5.54 -1.56
N GLN A 114 -2.69 -5.67 -1.68
CA GLN A 114 -3.64 -5.18 -0.67
C GLN A 114 -3.36 -5.79 0.71
N LEU A 115 -3.12 -7.11 0.79
CA LEU A 115 -2.83 -7.79 2.05
C LEU A 115 -1.49 -7.34 2.65
N VAL A 116 -0.44 -7.23 1.82
CA VAL A 116 0.88 -6.75 2.26
C VAL A 116 0.80 -5.31 2.79
N GLU A 117 0.09 -4.44 2.09
CA GLU A 117 -0.10 -3.04 2.46
C GLU A 117 -0.94 -2.88 3.74
N ALA A 118 -2.02 -3.65 3.87
CA ALA A 118 -2.88 -3.61 5.05
C ALA A 118 -2.12 -4.04 6.32
N ILE A 119 -1.32 -5.12 6.24
CA ILE A 119 -0.47 -5.57 7.34
C ILE A 119 0.57 -4.50 7.70
N ALA A 120 1.31 -3.99 6.71
CA ALA A 120 2.35 -2.99 6.94
C ALA A 120 1.80 -1.70 7.54
N SER A 121 0.66 -1.21 7.03
CA SER A 121 0.02 0.03 7.49
C SER A 121 -0.48 -0.11 8.93
N TYR A 122 -1.07 -1.25 9.29
CA TYR A 122 -1.57 -1.50 10.64
C TYR A 122 -0.43 -1.58 11.67
N GLN A 123 0.71 -2.15 11.27
CA GLN A 123 1.87 -2.34 12.16
C GLN A 123 2.79 -1.10 12.24
N ALA A 124 2.68 -0.15 11.33
CA ALA A 124 3.61 0.98 11.21
C ALA A 124 3.71 1.84 12.49
N GLY A 125 2.58 2.16 13.13
CA GLY A 125 2.56 2.99 14.34
C GLY A 125 3.34 2.34 15.49
N ALA A 126 2.97 1.11 15.85
CA ALA A 126 3.64 0.35 16.91
C ALA A 126 5.12 0.09 16.62
N ALA A 127 5.47 -0.15 15.35
CA ALA A 127 6.86 -0.30 14.93
C ALA A 127 7.67 0.99 15.14
N ILE A 128 7.12 2.15 14.78
CA ILE A 128 7.76 3.45 15.03
C ILE A 128 7.98 3.66 16.53
N ASP A 129 6.97 3.40 17.35
CA ASP A 129 7.08 3.58 18.80
C ASP A 129 8.12 2.63 19.43
N THR A 130 8.20 1.40 18.93
CA THR A 130 9.24 0.42 19.31
C THR A 130 10.64 0.98 19.03
N LEU A 131 10.87 1.53 17.82
CA LEU A 131 12.16 2.13 17.47
C LEU A 131 12.47 3.36 18.31
N ARG A 132 11.48 4.22 18.57
CA ARG A 132 11.64 5.42 19.44
C ARG A 132 11.98 5.06 20.87
N ALA A 133 11.47 3.93 21.37
CA ALA A 133 11.83 3.37 22.67
C ALA A 133 13.25 2.78 22.71
N GLY A 134 14.03 2.87 21.63
CA GLY A 134 15.39 2.32 21.52
C GLY A 134 15.41 0.81 21.32
N GLN A 135 14.26 0.18 21.09
CA GLN A 135 14.18 -1.26 20.86
C GLN A 135 14.50 -1.62 19.41
N ARG A 136 14.77 -2.90 19.18
CA ARG A 136 15.00 -3.47 17.84
C ARG A 136 13.76 -4.18 17.32
N LEU A 137 13.55 -4.11 16.01
CA LEU A 137 12.54 -4.84 15.27
C LEU A 137 13.21 -5.92 14.41
N GLU A 138 12.62 -7.11 14.41
CA GLU A 138 13.11 -8.28 13.69
C GLU A 138 12.27 -8.53 12.42
N PHE A 139 12.94 -8.76 11.31
CA PHE A 139 12.38 -9.03 9.99
C PHE A 139 13.03 -10.26 9.37
N GLY A 140 12.97 -11.39 10.08
CA GLY A 140 13.59 -12.64 9.66
C GLY A 140 15.11 -12.58 9.85
N PRO A 141 15.92 -12.70 8.78
CA PRO A 141 17.38 -12.63 8.90
C PRO A 141 17.90 -11.20 9.09
N TRP A 142 17.01 -10.21 9.17
CA TRP A 142 17.34 -8.80 9.28
C TRP A 142 16.72 -8.19 10.52
N TRP A 143 17.36 -7.18 11.06
CA TRP A 143 16.81 -6.38 12.15
C TRP A 143 17.12 -4.89 11.95
N LEU A 144 16.32 -4.04 12.60
CA LEU A 144 16.41 -2.58 12.54
C LEU A 144 16.20 -1.99 13.93
N SER A 145 17.02 -1.02 14.32
CA SER A 145 16.79 -0.11 15.45
C SER A 145 16.78 1.35 14.97
N ALA A 146 16.60 2.31 15.87
CA ALA A 146 16.62 3.73 15.50
C ALA A 146 17.98 4.22 14.95
N THR A 147 19.07 3.53 15.28
CA THR A 147 20.44 3.97 14.93
C THR A 147 21.26 2.91 14.23
N GLN A 148 20.83 1.65 14.22
CA GLN A 148 21.58 0.53 13.65
C GLN A 148 20.66 -0.39 12.84
N ALA A 149 21.26 -1.13 11.92
CA ALA A 149 20.63 -2.24 11.24
C ALA A 149 21.63 -3.38 11.06
N GLY A 150 21.13 -4.56 10.76
CA GLY A 150 22.02 -5.70 10.58
C GLY A 150 21.32 -7.00 10.28
N THR A 151 22.13 -8.04 10.31
CA THR A 151 21.71 -9.44 10.34
C THR A 151 22.27 -10.08 11.61
N ASP A 152 22.09 -11.40 11.72
CA ASP A 152 22.79 -12.27 12.66
C ASP A 152 24.33 -12.13 12.66
N LYS A 153 24.93 -11.82 11.52
CA LYS A 153 26.39 -11.81 11.30
C LYS A 153 27.02 -10.44 11.23
N HIS A 154 26.24 -9.42 10.89
CA HIS A 154 26.73 -8.07 10.64
C HIS A 154 25.86 -7.06 11.33
N THR A 155 26.49 -6.07 11.96
CA THR A 155 25.84 -4.90 12.55
C THR A 155 26.54 -3.66 12.04
N PHE A 156 25.78 -2.67 11.60
CA PHE A 156 26.29 -1.39 11.15
C PHE A 156 25.38 -0.26 11.61
N ALA A 157 25.96 0.93 11.79
CA ALA A 157 25.18 2.12 12.06
C ALA A 157 24.41 2.53 10.80
N LEU A 158 23.20 3.08 10.96
CA LEU A 158 22.40 3.54 9.82
C LEU A 158 23.11 4.62 9.00
N THR A 159 23.94 5.44 9.64
CA THR A 159 24.79 6.44 8.98
C THR A 159 25.86 5.82 8.08
N GLU A 160 26.19 4.55 8.26
CA GLU A 160 27.14 3.82 7.43
C GLU A 160 26.47 3.17 6.21
N LEU A 161 25.14 3.24 6.11
CA LEU A 161 24.39 2.68 5.00
C LEU A 161 24.59 3.54 3.74
N ARG A 162 25.10 2.90 2.69
CA ARG A 162 25.42 3.55 1.41
C ARG A 162 24.46 3.17 0.29
N GLY A 163 23.75 2.06 0.45
CA GLY A 163 22.86 1.58 -0.58
C GLY A 163 21.84 0.59 -0.08
N PHE A 164 20.63 0.72 -0.59
CA PHE A 164 19.55 -0.25 -0.47
C PHE A 164 18.93 -0.48 -1.84
N ARG A 165 18.82 -1.74 -2.26
CA ARG A 165 18.24 -2.11 -3.56
C ARG A 165 17.38 -3.35 -3.47
N VAL A 166 16.27 -3.34 -4.20
CA VAL A 166 15.47 -4.53 -4.49
C VAL A 166 15.57 -4.82 -5.98
N LYS A 167 16.12 -5.99 -6.35
CA LYS A 167 16.22 -6.39 -7.76
C LYS A 167 16.07 -7.90 -7.90
N GLY A 168 15.20 -8.34 -8.81
CA GLY A 168 15.03 -9.77 -9.12
C GLY A 168 14.63 -10.62 -7.91
N GLY A 169 13.82 -10.08 -6.99
CA GLY A 169 13.43 -10.76 -5.76
C GLY A 169 14.54 -10.85 -4.69
N GLN A 170 15.65 -10.12 -4.87
CA GLN A 170 16.71 -10.00 -3.88
C GLN A 170 16.74 -8.59 -3.29
N VAL A 171 17.02 -8.53 -2.00
CA VAL A 171 17.30 -7.31 -1.25
C VAL A 171 18.81 -7.25 -1.04
N THR A 172 19.44 -6.20 -1.54
CA THR A 172 20.85 -5.91 -1.32
C THR A 172 20.99 -4.66 -0.47
N ILE A 173 21.77 -4.78 0.60
CA ILE A 173 22.20 -3.69 1.46
C ILE A 173 23.72 -3.56 1.35
N GLU A 174 24.16 -2.32 1.18
CA GLU A 174 25.57 -1.92 1.13
C GLU A 174 25.82 -0.95 2.29
N ALA A 175 26.73 -1.32 3.19
CA ALA A 175 27.15 -0.50 4.31
C ALA A 175 28.68 -0.48 4.37
N ARG A 176 29.27 0.61 4.85
CA ARG A 176 30.74 0.78 4.89
C ARG A 176 31.38 0.50 3.52
N ASP A 177 32.67 0.22 3.48
CA ASP A 177 33.40 -0.09 2.24
C ASP A 177 33.34 -1.58 1.85
N ASP A 178 33.07 -2.46 2.80
CA ASP A 178 33.26 -3.91 2.70
C ASP A 178 31.99 -4.74 2.95
N ILE A 179 30.92 -4.15 3.49
CA ILE A 179 29.68 -4.88 3.79
C ILE A 179 28.72 -4.79 2.61
N ARG A 180 28.54 -5.93 1.93
CA ARG A 180 27.48 -6.13 0.94
C ARG A 180 26.71 -7.40 1.28
N ILE A 181 25.46 -7.23 1.71
CA ILE A 181 24.61 -8.36 2.12
C ILE A 181 23.47 -8.47 1.12
N THR A 182 23.32 -9.64 0.53
CA THR A 182 22.21 -9.95 -0.39
C THR A 182 21.40 -11.11 0.17
N LYS A 183 20.09 -10.92 0.31
CA LYS A 183 19.15 -11.95 0.76
C LYS A 183 17.93 -11.98 -0.16
N SER A 184 17.28 -13.14 -0.24
CA SER A 184 16.02 -13.26 -0.97
C SER A 184 14.89 -12.59 -0.19
N ILE A 185 14.01 -11.87 -0.89
CA ILE A 185 12.86 -11.15 -0.29
C ILE A 185 11.86 -12.11 0.36
N ASP A 186 11.79 -13.36 -0.11
CA ASP A 186 10.90 -14.40 0.44
C ASP A 186 11.35 -14.93 1.82
N LYS A 187 12.50 -14.47 2.32
CA LYS A 187 12.98 -14.69 3.69
C LYS A 187 12.75 -13.49 4.59
N PHE A 188 12.17 -12.41 4.07
CA PHE A 188 12.04 -11.12 4.73
C PHE A 188 10.56 -10.87 5.08
N PRO A 189 10.08 -11.32 6.26
CA PRO A 189 8.71 -11.05 6.68
C PRO A 189 8.48 -9.54 6.78
N ASN A 190 7.29 -9.10 6.39
CA ASN A 190 6.83 -7.72 6.47
C ASN A 190 7.82 -6.74 5.81
N PHE A 191 8.41 -7.15 4.67
CA PHE A 191 9.41 -6.36 3.95
C PHE A 191 8.97 -4.91 3.65
N LEU A 192 7.68 -4.71 3.31
CA LEU A 192 7.15 -3.36 3.06
C LEU A 192 7.24 -2.47 4.30
N LEU A 193 6.95 -3.01 5.49
CA LEU A 193 7.10 -2.30 6.76
C LEU A 193 8.58 -1.95 7.01
N PHE A 194 9.49 -2.90 6.81
CA PHE A 194 10.93 -2.62 6.92
C PHE A 194 11.38 -1.50 5.98
N GLN A 195 10.98 -1.56 4.71
CA GLN A 195 11.33 -0.55 3.71
C GLN A 195 10.78 0.83 4.11
N TYR A 196 9.54 0.88 4.62
CA TYR A 196 8.92 2.09 5.12
C TYR A 196 9.72 2.69 6.29
N LEU A 197 10.06 1.89 7.30
CA LEU A 197 10.82 2.35 8.48
C LEU A 197 12.23 2.80 8.10
N LEU A 198 12.90 2.05 7.22
CA LEU A 198 14.23 2.41 6.74
C LEU A 198 14.24 3.77 6.04
N ARG A 199 13.24 4.03 5.18
CA ARG A 199 13.07 5.34 4.53
C ARG A 199 12.74 6.47 5.51
N LYS A 200 11.96 6.19 6.56
CA LYS A 200 11.68 7.17 7.62
C LYS A 200 12.93 7.54 8.41
N LEU A 201 13.80 6.58 8.69
CA LEU A 201 15.06 6.80 9.42
C LEU A 201 16.14 7.44 8.54
N LEU A 202 16.14 7.13 7.23
CA LEU A 202 17.13 7.62 6.26
C LEU A 202 16.41 8.17 5.02
N PRO A 203 15.81 9.37 5.09
CA PRO A 203 15.03 9.95 3.99
C PRO A 203 15.88 10.23 2.74
N ASN A 204 17.17 10.46 2.93
CA ASN A 204 18.13 10.74 1.84
C ASN A 204 18.91 9.50 1.40
N LEU A 205 18.49 8.30 1.81
CA LEU A 205 19.18 7.08 1.40
C LEU A 205 19.06 6.95 -0.13
N PRO A 206 20.18 7.03 -0.88
CA PRO A 206 20.12 6.79 -2.31
C PRO A 206 19.64 5.35 -2.51
N GLU A 207 18.55 5.19 -3.27
CA GLU A 207 18.34 3.93 -3.96
C GLU A 207 19.60 3.72 -4.76
N SER A 208 20.41 2.72 -4.40
CA SER A 208 21.77 2.66 -4.90
C SER A 208 21.70 2.57 -6.41
N ALA A 209 22.00 3.70 -7.08
CA ALA A 209 22.29 3.78 -8.49
C ALA A 209 23.49 2.89 -8.65
N GLY A 210 23.24 1.62 -8.97
CA GLY A 210 24.22 0.58 -8.76
C GLY A 210 25.49 1.00 -9.42
N LYS A 211 26.55 1.16 -8.61
CA LYS A 211 27.81 1.76 -9.01
C LYS A 211 28.01 1.43 -10.48
N VAL A 212 27.79 2.43 -11.31
CA VAL A 212 28.26 2.49 -12.68
C VAL A 212 29.77 2.43 -12.48
N PHE A 213 30.30 1.21 -12.45
CA PHE A 213 31.65 1.01 -12.88
C PHE A 213 31.61 1.31 -14.36
N ASP A 214 32.20 2.45 -14.69
CA ASP A 214 32.50 2.88 -16.03
C ASP A 214 33.27 1.75 -16.74
N ARG A 215 32.53 0.93 -17.48
CA ARG A 215 33.03 0.15 -18.60
C ARG A 215 31.95 0.23 -19.66
N ARG A 216 32.25 1.06 -20.67
CA ARG A 216 31.63 1.07 -21.99
C ARG A 216 30.94 -0.25 -22.29
N LEU A 217 29.61 -0.23 -22.37
CA LEU A 217 28.85 -1.05 -23.31
C LEU A 217 27.59 -0.25 -23.68
N THR A 218 27.72 0.41 -24.83
CA THR A 218 26.66 0.76 -25.76
C THR A 218 25.61 -0.36 -25.88
N VAL A 219 24.33 0.02 -25.83
CA VAL A 219 23.19 -0.31 -26.74
C VAL A 219 21.91 0.06 -25.96
N ARG A 220 21.30 1.22 -26.21
CA ARG A 220 20.25 1.53 -27.20
C ARG A 220 18.90 0.87 -26.89
N GLY A 221 17.89 1.69 -26.53
CA GLY A 221 16.48 1.39 -26.77
C GLY A 221 15.52 1.48 -25.58
N PHE A 222 14.95 2.67 -25.40
CA PHE A 222 13.57 2.97 -24.96
C PHE A 222 13.02 2.53 -23.58
N ASN A 223 12.34 3.50 -22.96
CA ASN A 223 11.39 3.45 -21.82
C ASN A 223 11.94 3.52 -20.38
N ILE A 224 12.58 4.63 -20.03
CA ILE A 224 12.79 5.07 -18.63
C ILE A 224 11.66 5.99 -18.11
N ALA A 225 10.85 6.58 -19.00
CA ALA A 225 9.83 7.57 -18.62
C ALA A 225 8.64 7.00 -17.80
N PHE A 226 8.32 5.70 -17.92
CA PHE A 226 7.17 5.12 -17.20
C PHE A 226 7.45 4.75 -15.74
N ALA A 227 8.71 4.50 -15.35
CA ALA A 227 9.05 4.09 -13.99
C ALA A 227 9.09 5.27 -13.01
N ILE A 228 9.43 6.47 -13.48
CA ILE A 228 9.51 7.68 -12.65
C ILE A 228 8.10 8.20 -12.31
N ILE A 229 7.13 8.07 -13.24
CA ILE A 229 5.74 8.48 -13.03
C ILE A 229 5.04 7.61 -11.97
N ALA A 230 5.34 6.30 -11.93
CA ALA A 230 4.74 5.38 -10.96
C ALA A 230 5.23 5.61 -9.52
N VAL A 231 6.50 6.02 -9.33
CA VAL A 231 7.07 6.32 -8.00
C VAL A 231 6.56 7.65 -7.45
N ILE A 232 6.37 8.67 -8.31
CA ILE A 232 5.78 9.96 -7.91
C ILE A 232 4.30 9.80 -7.58
N ALA A 233 3.54 9.01 -8.35
CA ALA A 233 2.14 8.69 -8.04
C ALA A 233 1.97 7.94 -6.70
N PHE A 234 2.95 7.11 -6.32
CA PHE A 234 2.91 6.33 -5.07
C PHE A 234 3.27 7.17 -3.83
N VAL A 235 4.17 8.15 -3.94
CA VAL A 235 4.46 9.10 -2.85
C VAL A 235 3.24 9.98 -2.57
N ILE A 236 2.47 10.35 -3.60
CA ILE A 236 1.21 11.11 -3.46
C ILE A 236 0.10 10.21 -2.86
N ALA A 237 0.00 8.95 -3.27
CA ALA A 237 -1.01 8.03 -2.73
C ALA A 237 -0.79 7.65 -1.25
N CYS A 238 0.46 7.58 -0.79
CA CYS A 238 0.77 7.30 0.62
C CYS A 238 0.60 8.52 1.56
N ALA A 239 0.51 9.74 1.03
CA ALA A 239 0.14 10.93 1.80
C ALA A 239 -1.39 11.06 1.96
N ASN A 240 -2.17 10.51 1.03
CA ASN A 240 -3.62 10.66 0.94
C ASN A 240 -4.45 9.79 1.92
N SER A 241 -3.85 9.10 2.89
CA SER A 241 -4.57 8.35 3.92
C SER A 241 -4.37 8.91 5.34
N TRP A 242 -3.67 10.03 5.47
CA TRP A 242 -3.54 10.74 6.74
C TRP A 242 -4.74 11.67 6.97
N PRO A 243 -5.13 11.87 8.24
CA PRO A 243 -6.16 12.84 8.57
C PRO A 243 -5.69 14.22 8.11
N VAL A 244 -6.41 14.79 7.16
CA VAL A 244 -6.12 16.13 6.63
C VAL A 244 -6.63 17.15 7.64
N ASP A 245 -5.77 18.07 8.05
CA ASP A 245 -6.13 19.18 8.93
C ASP A 245 -6.69 20.38 8.15
N ARG A 246 -7.11 21.42 8.87
CA ARG A 246 -7.71 22.62 8.27
C ARG A 246 -6.73 23.34 7.34
N SER A 247 -5.44 23.37 7.66
CA SER A 247 -4.45 24.11 6.86
C SER A 247 -4.24 23.45 5.50
N GLU A 248 -4.06 22.12 5.48
CA GLU A 248 -3.88 21.36 4.26
C GLU A 248 -5.13 21.41 3.36
N LEU A 249 -6.34 21.31 3.94
CA LEU A 249 -7.59 21.46 3.20
C LEU A 249 -7.68 22.84 2.50
N CYS A 250 -7.32 23.91 3.22
CA CYS A 250 -7.40 25.27 2.70
C CYS A 250 -6.31 25.60 1.67
N ASP A 251 -5.12 24.99 1.80
CA ASP A 251 -4.08 25.09 0.79
C ASP A 251 -4.52 24.47 -0.53
N LYS A 252 -5.19 23.30 -0.49
CA LYS A 252 -5.76 22.68 -1.69
C LYS A 252 -6.88 23.51 -2.31
N LEU A 253 -7.73 24.14 -1.49
CA LEU A 253 -8.76 25.05 -1.98
C LEU A 253 -8.15 26.27 -2.71
N SER A 254 -7.10 26.85 -2.13
CA SER A 254 -6.34 27.96 -2.73
C SER A 254 -5.69 27.58 -4.06
N ALA A 255 -5.19 26.33 -4.17
CA ALA A 255 -4.65 25.81 -5.43
C ALA A 255 -5.72 25.76 -6.54
N VAL A 256 -6.96 25.36 -6.23
CA VAL A 256 -8.07 25.39 -7.20
C VAL A 256 -8.39 26.81 -7.65
N GLN A 257 -8.42 27.78 -6.72
CA GLN A 257 -8.69 29.19 -7.04
C GLN A 257 -7.64 29.81 -7.97
N LYS A 258 -6.39 29.34 -7.89
CA LYS A 258 -5.27 29.86 -8.72
C LYS A 258 -5.12 29.16 -10.06
N ALA A 259 -5.75 28.01 -10.26
CA ALA A 259 -5.48 27.12 -11.38
C ALA A 259 -6.08 27.59 -12.74
N GLY A 260 -6.92 28.62 -12.74
CA GLY A 260 -7.48 29.18 -13.98
C GLY A 260 -8.22 28.12 -14.81
N SER A 261 -7.77 27.88 -16.05
CA SER A 261 -8.40 26.91 -16.97
C SER A 261 -8.00 25.44 -16.76
N GLU A 262 -6.99 25.14 -15.94
CA GLU A 262 -6.49 23.77 -15.71
C GLU A 262 -6.95 23.21 -14.35
N LEU A 263 -8.25 22.89 -14.25
CA LEU A 263 -8.89 22.56 -12.98
C LEU A 263 -8.80 21.08 -12.57
N THR A 264 -8.49 20.16 -13.49
CA THR A 264 -8.63 18.71 -13.23
C THR A 264 -7.77 18.20 -12.06
N SER A 265 -6.48 18.54 -12.04
CA SER A 265 -5.57 18.07 -10.98
C SER A 265 -5.84 18.77 -9.64
N PRO A 266 -5.98 20.11 -9.57
CA PRO A 266 -6.27 20.80 -8.32
C PRO A 266 -7.62 20.39 -7.70
N VAL A 267 -8.65 20.17 -8.52
CA VAL A 267 -9.98 19.73 -8.02
C VAL A 267 -9.91 18.31 -7.47
N LYS A 268 -9.13 17.42 -8.09
CA LYS A 268 -8.90 16.07 -7.56
C LYS A 268 -8.18 16.10 -6.22
N ASP A 269 -7.13 16.91 -6.11
CA ASP A 269 -6.39 17.09 -4.87
C ASP A 269 -7.29 17.63 -3.73
N LEU A 270 -8.14 18.61 -4.04
CA LEU A 270 -9.10 19.16 -3.07
C LEU A 270 -10.13 18.12 -2.64
N ARG A 271 -10.65 17.32 -3.59
CA ARG A 271 -11.59 16.22 -3.31
C ARG A 271 -10.97 15.19 -2.36
N ASP A 272 -9.74 14.77 -2.66
CA ASP A 272 -9.04 13.75 -1.88
C ASP A 272 -8.71 14.28 -0.47
N ALA A 273 -8.33 15.55 -0.36
CA ALA A 273 -8.12 16.22 0.93
C ALA A 273 -9.43 16.32 1.75
N ALA A 274 -10.52 16.75 1.13
CA ALA A 274 -11.83 16.87 1.78
C ALA A 274 -12.40 15.50 2.23
N SER A 275 -12.17 14.43 1.47
CA SER A 275 -12.58 13.06 1.86
C SER A 275 -11.87 12.57 3.14
N ASN A 276 -10.63 13.03 3.32
CA ASN A 276 -9.78 12.65 4.45
C ASN A 276 -9.77 13.68 5.60
N TYR A 277 -10.51 14.78 5.47
CA TYR A 277 -10.60 15.80 6.49
C TYR A 277 -11.15 15.26 7.82
N ARG A 278 -10.58 15.70 8.94
CA ARG A 278 -10.95 15.30 10.32
C ARG A 278 -11.05 16.48 11.30
N GLY A 279 -11.59 17.62 10.85
CA GLY A 279 -11.84 18.81 11.68
C GLY A 279 -13.33 19.19 11.80
N ASP A 280 -13.60 20.48 12.03
CA ASP A 280 -14.95 21.01 12.21
C ASP A 280 -15.80 20.88 10.93
N ASP A 281 -17.08 20.55 11.07
CA ASP A 281 -17.99 20.29 9.93
C ASP A 281 -17.47 19.18 8.96
N GLN A 282 -16.87 18.15 9.54
CA GLN A 282 -16.37 16.98 8.80
C GLN A 282 -17.40 16.37 7.84
N SER A 283 -18.68 16.32 8.24
CA SER A 283 -19.76 15.80 7.40
C SER A 283 -19.99 16.67 6.18
N GLY A 284 -20.11 17.99 6.35
CA GLY A 284 -20.31 18.93 5.24
C GLY A 284 -19.13 18.92 4.26
N VAL A 285 -17.90 18.90 4.78
CA VAL A 285 -16.68 18.83 3.98
C VAL A 285 -16.60 17.53 3.15
N ARG A 286 -16.98 16.38 3.73
CA ARG A 286 -16.98 15.11 2.99
C ARG A 286 -18.10 15.02 1.96
N ASP A 287 -19.24 15.65 2.21
CA ASP A 287 -20.32 15.71 1.23
C ASP A 287 -19.96 16.59 0.04
N ASP A 288 -19.24 17.70 0.27
CA ASP A 288 -18.61 18.48 -0.79
C ASP A 288 -17.56 17.67 -1.58
N ALA A 289 -16.76 16.84 -0.90
CA ALA A 289 -15.85 15.92 -1.58
C ALA A 289 -16.58 14.96 -2.55
N LYS A 290 -17.74 14.42 -2.16
CA LYS A 290 -18.55 13.59 -3.06
C LYS A 290 -19.02 14.37 -4.28
N LYS A 291 -19.47 15.63 -4.11
CA LYS A 291 -19.88 16.50 -5.22
C LYS A 291 -18.71 16.76 -6.18
N LEU A 292 -17.51 17.00 -5.65
CA LEU A 292 -16.29 17.16 -6.46
C LEU A 292 -15.92 15.89 -7.25
N GLY A 293 -16.37 14.71 -6.81
CA GLY A 293 -16.27 13.46 -7.55
C GLY A 293 -16.84 13.54 -8.97
N ALA A 294 -17.87 14.35 -9.20
CA ALA A 294 -18.48 14.55 -10.52
C ALA A 294 -17.56 15.26 -11.54
N TYR A 295 -16.50 15.93 -11.06
CA TYR A 295 -15.59 16.73 -11.90
C TYR A 295 -14.19 16.11 -12.07
N THR A 296 -13.95 14.93 -11.51
CA THR A 296 -12.61 14.31 -11.39
C THR A 296 -12.47 12.99 -12.16
N GLY A 297 -13.41 12.70 -13.06
CA GLY A 297 -13.39 11.53 -13.94
C GLY A 297 -12.39 11.65 -15.09
N SER A 298 -12.18 10.55 -15.82
CA SER A 298 -11.31 10.50 -17.01
C SER A 298 -12.00 11.20 -18.20
N GLY A 299 -11.86 12.52 -18.28
CA GLY A 299 -12.37 13.36 -19.37
C GLY A 299 -11.99 14.83 -19.17
N PHE A 300 -11.80 15.58 -20.26
CA PHE A 300 -11.69 17.04 -20.17
C PHE A 300 -13.05 17.61 -19.78
N HIS A 301 -13.19 18.10 -18.54
CA HIS A 301 -14.40 18.74 -18.05
C HIS A 301 -14.15 20.23 -17.87
N TRP A 302 -14.84 21.06 -18.65
CA TRP A 302 -14.95 22.49 -18.38
C TRP A 302 -15.95 22.67 -17.24
N VAL A 303 -15.46 22.98 -16.04
CA VAL A 303 -16.30 23.25 -14.86
C VAL A 303 -16.50 24.76 -14.75
N LYS A 304 -17.76 25.21 -14.67
CA LYS A 304 -18.05 26.63 -14.43
C LYS A 304 -17.73 27.00 -12.98
N GLU A 305 -17.25 28.21 -12.74
CA GLU A 305 -16.97 28.72 -11.37
C GLU A 305 -18.19 28.57 -10.44
N SER A 306 -19.41 28.79 -10.95
CA SER A 306 -20.64 28.59 -10.18
C SER A 306 -20.87 27.14 -9.73
N GLN A 307 -20.44 26.16 -10.53
CA GLN A 307 -20.55 24.74 -10.19
C GLN A 307 -19.53 24.36 -9.11
N LEU A 308 -18.33 24.96 -9.15
CA LEU A 308 -17.36 24.82 -8.07
C LEU A 308 -17.84 25.48 -6.78
N ASP A 309 -18.48 26.64 -6.86
CA ASP A 309 -19.08 27.31 -5.70
C ASP A 309 -20.12 26.42 -5.02
N ASP A 310 -21.04 25.83 -5.78
CA ASP A 310 -22.08 24.94 -5.26
C ASP A 310 -21.50 23.64 -4.66
N ALA A 311 -20.43 23.12 -5.26
CA ALA A 311 -19.79 21.87 -4.85
C ALA A 311 -18.88 22.00 -3.62
N THR A 312 -18.55 23.22 -3.17
CA THR A 312 -17.53 23.47 -2.14
C THR A 312 -18.02 24.37 -0.98
N ALA A 313 -19.33 24.50 -0.78
CA ALA A 313 -19.90 25.43 0.21
C ALA A 313 -19.34 25.25 1.63
N SER A 314 -19.28 24.01 2.12
CA SER A 314 -18.77 23.64 3.45
C SER A 314 -17.25 23.78 3.52
N ILE A 315 -16.54 23.36 2.47
CA ILE A 315 -15.08 23.55 2.36
C ILE A 315 -14.72 25.04 2.44
N ARG A 316 -15.44 25.90 1.72
CA ARG A 316 -15.25 27.36 1.74
C ARG A 316 -15.59 27.96 3.09
N ALA A 317 -16.65 27.50 3.75
CA ALA A 317 -17.01 27.94 5.10
C ALA A 317 -15.88 27.64 6.11
N VAL A 318 -15.33 26.42 6.09
CA VAL A 318 -14.18 26.02 6.93
C VAL A 318 -12.95 26.87 6.63
N CYS A 319 -12.71 27.19 5.35
CA CYS A 319 -11.54 27.97 4.92
C CYS A 319 -11.74 29.49 4.93
N GLN A 320 -12.92 29.98 5.33
CA GLN A 320 -13.28 31.41 5.26
C GLN A 320 -13.05 32.03 3.87
N ALA A 321 -13.23 31.22 2.83
CA ALA A 321 -13.00 31.62 1.45
C ALA A 321 -14.28 32.23 0.84
N LYS A 322 -14.11 33.31 0.06
CA LYS A 322 -15.18 33.87 -0.77
C LYS A 322 -15.47 32.93 -1.97
N SER A 323 -16.52 33.25 -2.73
CA SER A 323 -16.86 32.53 -3.97
C SER A 323 -15.71 32.49 -4.99
N PHE A 324 -15.74 31.49 -5.87
CA PHE A 324 -14.83 31.36 -7.00
C PHE A 324 -15.03 32.44 -8.07
N GLN A 325 -16.16 33.16 -8.03
CA GLN A 325 -16.39 34.30 -8.91
C GLN A 325 -15.26 35.33 -8.77
N SER A 326 -14.49 35.49 -9.84
CA SER A 326 -13.62 36.66 -9.97
C SER A 326 -14.49 37.91 -9.90
N GLY A 327 -14.17 38.82 -8.96
CA GLY A 327 -14.71 40.16 -9.01
C GLY A 327 -14.34 40.74 -10.37
N LYS A 328 -15.35 41.00 -11.21
CA LYS A 328 -15.17 41.61 -12.53
C LYS A 328 -14.36 42.90 -12.46
#